data_AF-A0AAV5SJ32-F1
#
_entry.id   AF-A0AAV5SJ32-F1
#
_cell.length_a   1.000
_cell.length_b   1.000
_cell.length_c   1.000
_cell.angle_alpha   90.00
_cell.angle_beta   90.00
_cell.angle_gamma   90.00
#
_symmetry.space_group_name_H-M   'P 1'
#
loop_
_entity.id
_entity.type
_entity.pdbx_description
1 polymer ?
#
loop_
_entity_poly.entity_id
_entity_poly.type
_entity_poly.pdbx_seq_one_letter_code
_entity_poly.pdbx_strand_id
1 'polypeptide(L)'
;MLRSTILLALVAAAALALPVQQAAQSVFVCPLCQGFVHQYEQKYFDRIDEFKATLDDKCLAFWGPTFAQICVNAFNNKMDEVKEQLEKKYSPLNVCQALALCK
;
A
#
# COMPACT_ATOMS: atom_id res chain seq x y z
N MET A 1 36.77 -29.87 -34.03
CA MET A 1 35.67 -30.11 -33.07
C MET A 1 34.47 -29.31 -33.55
N LEU A 2 33.49 -30.03 -34.10
CA LEU A 2 32.24 -29.54 -34.67
C LEU A 2 31.16 -29.58 -33.59
N ARG A 3 30.36 -28.51 -33.44
CA ARG A 3 28.99 -28.41 -32.88
C ARG A 3 28.82 -27.01 -32.29
N SER A 4 27.78 -26.23 -32.54
CA SER A 4 26.71 -26.24 -33.54
C SER A 4 26.06 -24.87 -33.41
N THR A 5 25.87 -24.18 -34.52
CA THR A 5 25.07 -22.96 -34.65
C THR A 5 23.57 -23.27 -34.47
N ILE A 6 22.91 -22.62 -33.50
CA ILE A 6 21.45 -22.38 -33.44
C ILE A 6 21.30 -21.03 -32.74
N LEU A 7 21.34 -19.87 -33.40
CA LEU A 7 20.27 -19.22 -34.19
C LEU A 7 18.87 -19.27 -33.55
N LEU A 8 18.33 -18.06 -33.32
CA LEU A 8 16.90 -17.69 -33.21
C LEU A 8 16.20 -17.88 -31.86
N ALA A 9 16.07 -16.76 -31.14
CA ALA A 9 14.76 -16.22 -30.75
C ALA A 9 14.90 -14.70 -30.68
N LEU A 10 14.77 -14.00 -31.81
CA LEU A 10 13.56 -13.25 -32.19
C LEU A 10 13.04 -12.37 -31.05
N VAL A 11 13.39 -11.09 -31.18
CA VAL A 11 12.79 -9.96 -30.47
C VAL A 11 11.31 -9.84 -30.87
N ALA A 12 10.54 -9.30 -29.92
CA ALA A 12 9.21 -8.70 -30.04
C ALA A 12 8.00 -9.64 -30.01
N ALA A 13 7.38 -9.72 -28.84
CA ALA A 13 5.93 -9.74 -28.74
C ALA A 13 5.48 -8.95 -27.49
N ALA A 14 4.61 -7.96 -27.74
CA ALA A 14 3.78 -7.19 -26.81
C ALA A 14 4.45 -6.14 -25.90
N ALA A 15 4.69 -4.96 -26.48
CA ALA A 15 4.29 -3.75 -25.78
C ALA A 15 2.75 -3.77 -25.57
N LEU A 16 2.28 -3.23 -24.44
CA LEU A 16 0.90 -3.19 -23.90
C LEU A 16 0.55 -4.22 -22.82
N ALA A 17 1.35 -4.30 -21.76
CA ALA A 17 0.88 -4.80 -20.47
C ALA A 17 1.31 -3.90 -19.31
N LEU A 18 0.99 -2.61 -19.36
CA LEU A 18 0.93 -1.72 -18.18
C LEU A 18 -0.19 -0.67 -18.41
N PRO A 19 -1.09 -0.34 -17.46
CA PRO A 19 -1.24 -0.80 -16.07
C PRO A 19 -2.71 -1.17 -15.71
N VAL A 20 -3.23 -2.34 -16.12
CA VAL A 20 -4.58 -2.75 -15.70
C VAL A 20 -4.65 -3.00 -14.19
N GLN A 21 -3.59 -3.56 -13.58
CA GLN A 21 -3.54 -3.80 -12.13
C GLN A 21 -3.50 -2.52 -11.28
N GLN A 22 -2.85 -1.46 -11.76
CA GLN A 22 -2.60 -0.26 -10.93
C GLN A 22 -3.83 0.66 -10.83
N ALA A 23 -4.66 0.68 -11.88
CA ALA A 23 -5.94 1.40 -11.85
C ALA A 23 -6.97 0.71 -10.95
N ALA A 24 -7.10 -0.61 -11.03
CA ALA A 24 -8.03 -1.38 -10.21
C ALA A 24 -7.67 -1.30 -8.71
N GLN A 25 -6.38 -1.34 -8.37
CA GLN A 25 -5.92 -1.12 -7.00
C GLN A 25 -6.31 0.28 -6.50
N SER A 26 -6.16 1.33 -7.31
CA SER A 26 -6.44 2.71 -6.86
C SER A 26 -7.89 2.94 -6.38
N VAL A 27 -8.87 2.25 -6.97
CA VAL A 27 -10.30 2.40 -6.61
C VAL A 27 -10.59 1.87 -5.20
N PHE A 28 -9.92 0.79 -4.80
CA PHE A 28 -10.12 0.16 -3.49
C PHE A 28 -9.12 0.63 -2.43
N VAL A 29 -7.88 0.92 -2.84
CA VAL A 29 -6.78 1.29 -1.92
C VAL A 29 -7.05 2.61 -1.21
N CYS A 30 -7.59 3.62 -1.91
CA CYS A 30 -7.84 4.91 -1.28
C CYS A 30 -8.92 4.84 -0.18
N PRO A 31 -10.12 4.25 -0.41
CA PRO A 31 -11.10 4.03 0.66
C PRO A 31 -10.57 3.15 1.80
N LEU A 32 -9.80 2.09 1.50
CA LEU A 32 -9.18 1.24 2.54
C LEU A 32 -8.21 2.03 3.41
N CYS A 33 -7.38 2.88 2.80
CA CYS A 33 -6.48 3.75 3.53
C CYS A 33 -7.24 4.69 4.46
N GLN A 34 -8.25 5.40 3.94
CA GLN A 34 -9.02 6.34 4.75
C GLN A 34 -9.71 5.65 5.93
N GLY A 35 -10.31 4.48 5.68
CA GLY A 35 -10.93 3.68 6.73
C GLY A 35 -9.93 3.19 7.78
N PHE A 36 -8.74 2.79 7.36
CA PHE A 36 -7.68 2.32 8.26
C PHE A 36 -7.11 3.44 9.13
N VAL A 37 -6.84 4.61 8.53
CA VAL A 37 -6.40 5.82 9.25
C VAL A 37 -7.47 6.27 10.24
N HIS A 38 -8.74 6.29 9.82
CA HIS A 38 -9.84 6.63 10.71
C HIS A 38 -9.98 5.62 11.86
N GLN A 39 -9.84 4.32 11.59
CA GLN A 39 -9.86 3.31 12.65
C GLN A 39 -8.70 3.50 13.65
N TYR A 40 -7.50 3.81 13.16
CA TYR A 40 -6.36 4.16 13.99
C TYR A 40 -6.67 5.36 14.89
N GLU A 41 -7.16 6.46 14.32
CA GLU A 41 -7.54 7.68 15.04
C GLU A 41 -8.58 7.42 16.14
N GLN A 42 -9.59 6.59 15.86
CA GLN A 42 -10.67 6.35 16.81
C GLN A 42 -10.28 5.41 17.95
N LYS A 43 -9.41 4.42 17.69
CA LYS A 43 -9.19 3.29 18.61
C LYS A 43 -7.80 3.23 19.23
N TYR A 44 -6.80 3.78 18.55
CA TYR A 44 -5.38 3.55 18.85
C TYR A 44 -4.54 4.82 18.87
N PHE A 45 -5.17 6.00 18.81
CA PHE A 45 -4.46 7.28 18.76
C PHE A 45 -3.51 7.51 19.93
N ASP A 46 -3.90 7.06 21.13
CA ASP A 46 -3.08 7.11 22.36
C ASP A 46 -2.27 5.83 22.61
N ARG A 47 -2.37 4.84 21.72
CA ARG A 47 -1.71 3.53 21.84
C ARG A 47 -0.91 3.21 20.57
N ILE A 48 -0.13 4.19 20.11
CA ILE A 48 0.64 4.06 18.86
C ILE A 48 1.63 2.90 18.89
N ASP A 49 2.29 2.65 20.03
CA ASP A 49 3.28 1.56 20.14
C ASP A 49 2.63 0.19 20.03
N GLU A 50 1.45 0.00 20.65
CA GLU A 50 0.62 -1.20 20.46
C GLU A 50 0.21 -1.38 19.00
N PHE A 51 -0.18 -0.28 18.34
CA PHE A 51 -0.58 -0.30 16.94
C PHE A 51 0.58 -0.71 16.03
N LYS A 52 1.76 -0.11 16.21
CA LYS A 52 2.98 -0.45 15.45
C LYS A 52 3.38 -1.91 15.66
N ALA A 53 3.36 -2.40 16.90
CA ALA A 53 3.73 -3.77 17.23
C ALA A 53 2.80 -4.82 16.59
N THR A 54 1.57 -4.43 16.24
CA THR A 54 0.56 -5.31 15.63
C THR A 54 0.13 -4.83 14.24
N LEU A 55 0.95 -4.02 13.57
CA LEU A 55 0.59 -3.39 12.30
C LEU A 55 0.25 -4.43 11.23
N ASP A 56 1.08 -5.47 11.09
CA ASP A 56 0.90 -6.53 10.10
C ASP A 56 -0.44 -7.25 10.28
N ASP A 57 -0.78 -7.61 11.53
CA ASP A 57 -2.05 -8.26 11.87
C ASP A 57 -3.24 -7.34 11.59
N LYS A 58 -3.13 -6.05 11.92
CA LYS A 58 -4.19 -5.07 11.65
C LYS A 58 -4.37 -4.83 10.16
N CYS A 59 -3.28 -4.76 9.40
CA CYS A 59 -3.31 -4.68 7.94
C CYS A 59 -3.97 -5.92 7.34
N LEU A 60 -3.60 -7.13 7.78
CA LEU A 60 -4.22 -8.36 7.32
C LEU A 60 -5.72 -8.41 7.66
N ALA A 61 -6.09 -8.03 8.89
CA ALA A 61 -7.47 -8.06 9.36
C ALA A 61 -8.37 -7.03 8.66
N PHE A 62 -7.86 -5.82 8.41
CA PHE A 62 -8.67 -4.73 7.85
C PHE A 62 -8.65 -4.70 6.32
N TRP A 63 -7.48 -4.92 5.69
CA TRP A 63 -7.32 -4.84 4.23
C TRP A 63 -7.48 -6.20 3.53
N GLY A 64 -7.44 -7.29 4.31
CA GLY A 64 -7.50 -8.64 3.78
C GLY A 64 -6.17 -9.10 3.14
N PRO A 65 -6.04 -10.41 2.85
CA PRO A 65 -4.79 -11.01 2.39
C PRO A 65 -4.27 -10.43 1.07
N THR A 66 -5.16 -9.97 0.20
CA THR A 66 -4.81 -9.41 -1.11
C THR A 66 -4.10 -8.06 -1.01
N PHE A 67 -4.44 -7.22 -0.02
CA PHE A 67 -3.93 -5.85 0.09
C PHE A 67 -3.10 -5.60 1.35
N ALA A 68 -2.96 -6.58 2.24
CA ALA A 68 -2.21 -6.47 3.49
C ALA A 68 -0.78 -5.94 3.27
N GLN A 69 -0.07 -6.44 2.26
CA GLN A 69 1.30 -5.98 1.98
C GLN A 69 1.37 -4.53 1.50
N ILE A 70 0.34 -4.03 0.80
CA ILE A 70 0.26 -2.61 0.43
C ILE A 70 0.10 -1.76 1.68
N CYS A 71 -0.76 -2.18 2.61
CA CYS A 71 -0.94 -1.53 3.91
C CYS A 71 0.37 -1.50 4.71
N VAL A 72 1.01 -2.67 4.90
CA VAL A 72 2.26 -2.76 5.67
C VAL A 72 3.32 -1.84 5.06
N ASN A 73 3.53 -1.90 3.74
CA ASN A 73 4.54 -1.08 3.08
C ASN A 73 4.27 0.43 3.20
N ALA A 74 3.00 0.84 3.26
CA ALA A 74 2.64 2.24 3.38
C ALA A 74 2.78 2.77 4.82
N PHE A 75 2.42 1.97 5.83
CA PHE A 75 2.35 2.41 7.22
C PHE A 75 3.58 2.05 8.05
N ASN A 76 4.35 1.05 7.62
CA ASN A 76 5.58 0.67 8.31
C ASN A 76 6.56 1.84 8.35
N ASN A 77 7.07 2.15 9.54
CA ASN A 77 7.89 3.33 9.83
C ASN A 77 7.24 4.70 9.52
N LYS A 78 5.95 4.74 9.20
CA LYS A 78 5.19 5.97 8.90
C LYS A 78 4.15 6.33 9.96
N MET A 79 3.85 5.44 10.90
CA MET A 79 2.82 5.68 11.91
C MET A 79 3.05 6.91 12.79
N ASP A 80 4.30 7.28 13.07
CA ASP A 80 4.59 8.52 13.81
C ASP A 80 4.18 9.77 13.01
N GLU A 81 4.53 9.79 11.73
CA GLU A 81 4.14 10.85 10.81
C GLU A 81 2.62 10.92 10.64
N VAL A 82 1.96 9.76 10.53
CA VAL A 82 0.48 9.66 10.48
C VAL A 82 -0.15 10.25 11.74
N LYS A 83 0.37 9.91 12.93
CA LYS A 83 -0.12 10.47 14.20
C LYS A 83 0.06 11.98 14.24
N GLU A 84 1.26 12.47 13.89
CA GLU A 84 1.55 13.91 13.85
C GLU A 84 0.61 14.67 12.90
N GLN A 85 0.31 14.11 11.72
CA GLN A 85 -0.63 14.70 10.77
C GLN A 85 -2.05 14.77 11.35
N LEU A 86 -2.52 13.71 12.00
CA LEU A 86 -3.83 13.68 12.66
C LEU A 86 -3.90 14.65 13.85
N GLU A 87 -2.81 14.83 14.61
CA GLU A 87 -2.69 15.86 15.66
C GLU A 87 -2.85 17.27 15.07
N LYS A 88 -2.29 17.50 13.87
CA LYS A 88 -2.47 18.73 13.07
C LYS A 88 -3.82 18.83 12.35
N LYS A 89 -4.78 17.94 12.66
CA LYS A 89 -6.14 17.92 12.10
C LYS A 89 -6.20 17.66 10.60
N TYR A 90 -5.21 16.95 10.05
CA TYR A 90 -5.31 16.45 8.69
C TYR A 90 -6.44 15.42 8.62
N SER A 91 -7.24 15.49 7.55
CA SER A 91 -8.26 14.46 7.30
C SER A 91 -7.61 13.14 6.91
N PRO A 92 -8.30 11.99 7.08
CA PRO A 92 -7.82 10.71 6.58
C PRO A 92 -7.47 10.72 5.08
N LEU A 93 -8.21 11.50 4.27
CA LEU A 93 -7.89 11.70 2.87
C LEU A 93 -6.50 12.34 2.67
N ASN A 94 -6.22 13.42 3.39
CA ASN A 94 -4.95 14.13 3.26
C ASN A 94 -3.76 13.26 3.72
N VAL A 95 -3.94 12.49 4.79
CA VAL A 95 -2.94 11.50 5.25
C VAL A 95 -2.69 10.46 4.16
N CYS A 96 -3.75 9.90 3.58
CA CYS A 96 -3.64 8.89 2.53
C CYS A 96 -3.07 9.41 1.20
N GLN A 97 -3.24 10.70 0.90
CA GLN A 97 -2.54 11.37 -0.20
C GLN A 97 -1.04 11.50 0.07
N ALA A 98 -0.65 11.86 1.30
CA ALA A 98 0.76 11.94 1.68
C ALA A 98 1.47 10.57 1.61
N LEU A 99 0.73 9.48 1.84
CA LEU A 99 1.20 8.10 1.67
C LEU A 99 1.12 7.59 0.21
N ALA A 100 0.71 8.43 -0.74
CA ALA A 100 0.48 8.08 -2.15
C ALA A 100 -0.52 6.92 -2.38
N LEU A 101 -1.43 6.71 -1.42
CA LEU A 101 -2.51 5.71 -1.49
C LEU A 101 -3.81 6.31 -2.05
N CYS A 102 -3.95 7.64 -1.99
CA CYS A 102 -4.99 8.41 -2.65
C CYS A 102 -4.34 9.41 -3.64
N LYS A 103 -5.05 9.73 -4.73
CA LYS A 103 -4.72 10.82 -5.64
C LYS A 103 -5.71 11.94 -5.43
#